data_AF-A0A7G8EE22-F1
#
_entry.id   AF-A0A7G8EE22-F1
#
_cell.length_a   1.000
_cell.length_b   1.000
_cell.length_c   1.000
_cell.angle_alpha   90.00
_cell.angle_beta   90.00
_cell.angle_gamma   90.00
#
_symmetry.space_group_name_H-M   'P 1'
#
loop_
_entity.id
_entity.type
_entity.pdbx_description
1 polymer ?
#
loop_
_entity_poly.entity_id
_entity_poly.type
_entity_poly.pdbx_seq_one_letter_code
_entity_poly.pdbx_strand_id
1 'polypeptide(L)'
;MAQQLGADALLFVGDLSDGDLRLVKRITQLTCPVAVILGNHDRGKDRSGARLQQQLTLLGDRDCAWALRAWHSPAVGIVGARPCSAGGGFHLSQAVQAVYGPVTEEESARRIVEAARRVPNDWPLVVLAHCGPTGLGSEASSPCGRDWKNPAIDWGDRDLALALERMKERRRADLVVFGHMHHHLRGGQGERSTFHRDRAGTLYVNAACVPRTGLDASGEPLHHFTWVEFEGTVPTLVSHRWYRPQGDLAYEQTLHRAGVQGGT
;
A
#
# COMPACT_ATOMS: atom_id res chain seq x y z
N MET A 1 -17.15 5.36 -9.66
CA MET A 1 -16.35 6.35 -8.94
C MET A 1 -14.89 6.34 -9.34
N ALA A 2 -14.05 5.38 -8.92
CA ALA A 2 -12.60 5.46 -9.17
C ALA A 2 -12.21 5.66 -10.66
N GLN A 3 -12.89 4.97 -11.59
CA GLN A 3 -12.69 5.17 -13.03
C GLN A 3 -13.17 6.54 -13.55
N GLN A 4 -14.11 7.20 -12.86
CA GLN A 4 -14.61 8.52 -13.22
C GLN A 4 -13.68 9.64 -12.72
N LEU A 5 -12.79 9.36 -11.76
CA LEU A 5 -11.85 10.33 -11.21
C LEU A 5 -10.64 10.58 -12.13
N GLY A 6 -10.52 9.87 -13.25
CA GLY A 6 -9.41 10.03 -14.18
C GLY A 6 -8.07 9.46 -13.69
N ALA A 7 -8.09 8.52 -12.73
CA ALA A 7 -6.88 7.83 -12.28
C ALA A 7 -6.38 6.85 -13.35
N ASP A 8 -5.08 6.89 -13.65
CA ASP A 8 -4.46 5.98 -14.62
C ASP A 8 -4.32 4.54 -14.10
N ALA A 9 -4.23 4.36 -12.77
CA ALA A 9 -4.12 3.07 -12.11
C ALA A 9 -4.74 3.09 -10.70
N LEU A 10 -5.16 1.92 -10.22
CA LEU A 10 -5.66 1.74 -8.85
C LEU A 10 -4.82 0.70 -8.10
N LEU A 11 -4.35 1.07 -6.91
CA LEU A 11 -3.54 0.22 -6.05
C LEU A 11 -4.32 -0.10 -4.77
N PHE A 12 -4.45 -1.39 -4.45
CA PHE A 12 -5.14 -1.84 -3.24
C PHE A 12 -4.12 -2.37 -2.22
N VAL A 13 -4.06 -1.73 -1.05
CA VAL A 13 -3.13 -2.05 0.05
C VAL A 13 -3.67 -3.11 1.03
N GLY A 14 -4.59 -3.98 0.59
CA GLY A 14 -5.13 -5.08 1.40
C GLY A 14 -6.23 -4.69 2.39
N ASP A 15 -6.63 -5.67 3.20
CA ASP A 15 -7.82 -5.63 4.08
C ASP A 15 -9.05 -5.17 3.30
N LEU A 16 -9.30 -5.93 2.24
CA LEU A 16 -10.39 -5.74 1.30
C LEU A 16 -11.71 -6.12 1.97
N SER A 17 -11.79 -7.32 2.55
CA SER A 17 -13.10 -7.91 2.83
C SER A 17 -13.12 -9.07 3.83
N ASP A 18 -12.12 -9.22 4.70
CA ASP A 18 -12.01 -10.35 5.65
C ASP A 18 -12.12 -11.74 4.96
N GLY A 19 -11.65 -11.81 3.72
CA GLY A 19 -11.72 -12.97 2.85
C GLY A 19 -13.03 -13.12 2.09
N ASP A 20 -13.99 -12.20 2.11
CA ASP A 20 -15.16 -12.27 1.25
C ASP A 20 -14.80 -12.02 -0.24
N LEU A 21 -15.12 -12.97 -1.11
CA LEU A 21 -14.80 -12.90 -2.55
C LEU A 21 -15.60 -11.85 -3.31
N ARG A 22 -16.70 -11.29 -2.76
CA ARG A 22 -17.55 -10.33 -3.47
C ARG A 22 -16.77 -9.09 -3.91
N LEU A 23 -15.94 -8.52 -3.04
CA LEU A 23 -15.13 -7.35 -3.40
C LEU A 23 -14.02 -7.73 -4.40
N VAL A 24 -13.36 -8.86 -4.19
CA VAL A 24 -12.34 -9.38 -5.14
C VAL A 24 -12.93 -9.54 -6.54
N LYS A 25 -14.14 -10.14 -6.68
CA LYS A 25 -14.85 -10.25 -7.96
C LYS A 25 -15.21 -8.89 -8.58
N ARG A 26 -15.46 -7.85 -7.77
CA ARG A 26 -15.70 -6.50 -8.28
C ARG A 26 -14.39 -5.84 -8.74
N ILE A 27 -13.28 -6.07 -8.04
CA ILE A 27 -11.96 -5.59 -8.45
C ILE A 27 -11.57 -6.18 -9.81
N THR A 28 -11.88 -7.45 -10.08
CA THR A 28 -11.57 -8.08 -11.38
C THR A 28 -12.36 -7.48 -12.55
N GLN A 29 -13.46 -6.77 -12.28
CA GLN A 29 -14.28 -6.09 -13.30
C GLN A 29 -13.74 -4.69 -13.65
N LEU A 30 -12.74 -4.19 -12.91
CA LEU A 30 -12.09 -2.92 -13.23
C LEU A 30 -11.27 -3.06 -14.51
N THR A 31 -11.45 -2.10 -15.42
CA THR A 31 -10.79 -2.06 -16.73
C THR A 31 -9.49 -1.27 -16.75
N CYS A 32 -9.27 -0.42 -15.74
CA CYS A 32 -8.00 0.28 -15.58
C CYS A 32 -6.90 -0.69 -15.08
N PRO A 33 -5.62 -0.32 -15.25
CA PRO A 33 -4.51 -0.91 -14.51
C PRO A 33 -4.78 -1.05 -13.01
N VAL A 34 -4.65 -2.27 -12.49
CA VAL A 34 -4.87 -2.59 -11.07
C VAL A 34 -3.73 -3.45 -10.54
N ALA A 35 -3.20 -3.08 -9.36
CA ALA A 35 -2.36 -3.95 -8.54
C ALA A 35 -2.98 -4.12 -7.14
N VAL A 36 -2.88 -5.33 -6.61
CA VAL A 36 -3.44 -5.71 -5.32
C VAL A 36 -2.36 -6.40 -4.50
N ILE A 37 -2.20 -5.97 -3.25
CA ILE A 37 -1.54 -6.76 -2.21
C ILE A 37 -2.59 -7.11 -1.16
N LEU A 38 -2.69 -8.38 -0.78
CA LEU A 38 -3.65 -8.81 0.24
C LEU A 38 -3.14 -8.50 1.65
N GLY A 39 -4.06 -8.15 2.55
CA GLY A 39 -3.81 -7.83 3.95
C GLY A 39 -4.04 -9.00 4.91
N ASN A 40 -3.69 -8.82 6.19
CA ASN A 40 -3.79 -9.93 7.15
C ASN A 40 -5.23 -10.39 7.39
N HIS A 41 -6.22 -9.53 7.15
CA HIS A 41 -7.63 -9.89 7.25
C HIS A 41 -8.12 -10.67 6.04
N ASP A 42 -7.50 -10.50 4.87
CA ASP A 42 -8.01 -11.09 3.62
C ASP A 42 -7.93 -12.61 3.59
N ARG A 43 -7.05 -13.26 4.34
CA ARG A 43 -7.10 -14.73 4.50
C ARG A 43 -8.35 -15.22 5.25
N GLY A 44 -9.11 -14.32 5.87
CA GLY A 44 -10.21 -14.63 6.77
C GLY A 44 -9.75 -15.49 7.95
N LYS A 45 -10.67 -16.30 8.47
CA LYS A 45 -10.39 -17.25 9.57
C LYS A 45 -9.83 -18.59 9.09
N ASP A 46 -9.64 -18.77 7.78
CA ASP A 46 -9.17 -20.02 7.19
C ASP A 46 -7.65 -20.17 7.34
N ARG A 47 -7.23 -21.19 8.08
CA ARG A 47 -5.81 -21.52 8.30
C ARG A 47 -5.24 -22.46 7.24
N SER A 48 -6.09 -23.14 6.47
CA SER A 48 -5.67 -24.09 5.43
C SER A 48 -5.08 -23.41 4.20
N GLY A 49 -5.35 -22.11 4.02
CA GLY A 49 -4.93 -21.36 2.85
C GLY A 49 -5.88 -21.48 1.65
N ALA A 50 -6.90 -22.36 1.70
CA ALA A 50 -7.84 -22.53 0.59
C ALA A 50 -8.55 -21.22 0.22
N ARG A 51 -8.94 -20.41 1.20
CA ARG A 51 -9.59 -19.12 0.98
C ARG A 51 -8.66 -18.07 0.37
N LEU A 52 -7.41 -18.06 0.81
CA LEU A 52 -6.37 -17.22 0.23
C LEU A 52 -6.13 -17.64 -1.23
N GLN A 53 -5.98 -18.94 -1.47
CA GLN A 53 -5.80 -19.48 -2.82
C GLN A 53 -6.95 -19.12 -3.75
N GLN A 54 -8.21 -19.18 -3.30
CA GLN A 54 -9.37 -18.76 -4.08
C GLN A 54 -9.29 -17.28 -4.50
N GLN A 55 -8.86 -16.40 -3.60
CA GLN A 55 -8.71 -14.97 -3.92
C GLN A 55 -7.58 -14.75 -4.92
N LEU A 56 -6.44 -15.40 -4.74
CA LEU A 56 -5.32 -15.33 -5.68
C LEU A 56 -5.72 -15.83 -7.06
N THR A 57 -6.45 -16.94 -7.15
CA THR A 57 -6.98 -17.45 -8.42
C THR A 57 -7.93 -16.46 -9.09
N LEU A 58 -8.79 -15.76 -8.33
CA LEU A 58 -9.68 -14.74 -8.88
C LEU A 58 -8.92 -13.48 -9.34
N LEU A 59 -7.98 -13.00 -8.53
CA LEU A 59 -7.16 -11.83 -8.85
C LEU A 59 -6.27 -12.09 -10.07
N GLY A 60 -5.78 -13.31 -10.21
CA GLY A 60 -4.80 -13.69 -11.23
C GLY A 60 -3.60 -12.75 -11.18
N ASP A 61 -3.20 -12.25 -12.34
CA ASP A 61 -2.07 -11.33 -12.44
C ASP A 61 -2.26 -10.01 -11.68
N ARG A 62 -3.46 -9.65 -11.20
CA ARG A 62 -3.67 -8.39 -10.45
C ARG A 62 -3.03 -8.44 -9.06
N ASP A 63 -2.87 -9.62 -8.47
CA ASP A 63 -2.08 -9.77 -7.25
C ASP A 63 -0.59 -9.55 -7.56
N CYS A 64 0.11 -8.81 -6.70
CA CYS A 64 1.52 -8.51 -6.89
C CYS A 64 2.44 -9.06 -5.78
N ALA A 65 1.97 -9.98 -4.94
CA ALA A 65 2.76 -10.51 -3.84
C ALA A 65 4.13 -11.02 -4.31
N TRP A 66 5.21 -10.41 -3.82
CA TRP A 66 6.60 -10.72 -4.24
C TRP A 66 6.86 -10.65 -5.76
N ALA A 67 6.04 -9.92 -6.50
CA ALA A 67 6.08 -9.87 -7.96
C ALA A 67 6.01 -8.44 -8.49
N LEU A 68 6.43 -8.28 -9.75
CA LEU A 68 6.32 -7.03 -10.49
C LEU A 68 5.06 -7.04 -11.35
N ARG A 69 4.21 -6.04 -11.13
CA ARG A 69 3.16 -5.55 -12.04
C ARG A 69 3.72 -4.34 -12.79
N ALA A 70 3.67 -4.32 -14.11
CA ALA A 70 4.16 -3.18 -14.87
C ALA A 70 3.23 -2.86 -16.04
N TRP A 71 3.10 -1.59 -16.38
CA TRP A 71 2.33 -1.11 -17.52
C TRP A 71 3.13 -0.06 -18.27
N HIS A 72 2.87 0.08 -19.57
CA HIS A 72 3.43 1.15 -20.41
C HIS A 72 2.50 2.36 -20.50
N SER A 73 1.21 2.17 -20.18
CA SER A 73 0.17 3.21 -20.21
C SER A 73 -0.73 3.02 -18.97
N PRO A 74 -0.42 3.68 -17.83
CA PRO A 74 0.73 4.57 -17.61
C PRO A 74 2.04 3.78 -17.50
N ALA A 75 3.18 4.41 -17.81
CA ALA A 75 4.49 3.83 -17.55
C ALA A 75 4.77 3.81 -16.04
N VAL A 76 4.67 2.65 -15.40
CA VAL A 76 4.94 2.48 -13.95
C VAL A 76 5.19 1.03 -13.61
N GLY A 77 6.14 0.78 -12.70
CA GLY A 77 6.39 -0.52 -12.09
C GLY A 77 5.89 -0.57 -10.64
N ILE A 78 5.00 -1.51 -10.33
CA ILE A 78 4.49 -1.79 -8.99
C ILE A 78 5.07 -3.12 -8.51
N VAL A 79 5.86 -3.06 -7.45
CA VAL A 79 6.46 -4.25 -6.82
C VAL A 79 5.71 -4.53 -5.53
N GLY A 80 5.07 -5.70 -5.43
CA GLY A 80 4.41 -6.07 -4.19
C GLY A 80 5.38 -6.64 -3.15
N ALA A 81 5.16 -6.25 -1.90
CA ALA A 81 5.83 -6.80 -0.75
C ALA A 81 5.21 -8.15 -0.33
N ARG A 82 5.42 -8.53 0.93
CA ARG A 82 4.88 -9.75 1.53
C ARG A 82 3.35 -9.69 1.67
N PRO A 83 2.61 -10.70 1.18
CA PRO A 83 1.16 -10.74 1.31
C PRO A 83 0.74 -11.10 2.73
N CYS A 84 -0.45 -10.63 3.11
CA CYS A 84 -1.13 -10.93 4.36
C CYS A 84 -0.29 -10.68 5.62
N SER A 85 0.66 -9.73 5.56
CA SER A 85 1.43 -9.31 6.72
C SER A 85 0.53 -8.73 7.80
N ALA A 86 0.77 -9.07 9.06
CA ALA A 86 0.12 -8.44 10.21
C ALA A 86 1.03 -7.44 10.93
N GLY A 87 2.15 -7.06 10.28
CA GLY A 87 3.22 -6.26 10.88
C GLY A 87 3.97 -6.98 12.00
N GLY A 88 4.74 -6.20 12.77
CA GLY A 88 5.49 -6.67 13.94
C GLY A 88 6.74 -7.49 13.58
N GLY A 89 7.41 -7.15 12.48
CA GLY A 89 8.58 -7.87 11.96
C GLY A 89 8.21 -8.94 10.94
N PHE A 90 8.95 -10.06 10.93
CA PHE A 90 8.74 -11.13 9.95
C PHE A 90 8.04 -12.35 10.57
N HIS A 91 6.81 -12.59 10.13
CA HIS A 91 6.00 -13.77 10.45
C HIS A 91 5.03 -14.15 9.32
N LEU A 92 5.00 -15.42 8.91
CA LEU A 92 4.01 -15.94 7.98
C LEU A 92 2.91 -16.69 8.72
N SER A 93 1.65 -16.32 8.47
CA SER A 93 0.53 -17.09 8.99
C SER A 93 0.48 -18.50 8.39
N GLN A 94 -0.18 -19.44 9.07
CA GLN A 94 -0.37 -20.81 8.56
C GLN A 94 -0.99 -20.84 7.15
N ALA A 95 -1.97 -19.96 6.89
CA ALA A 95 -2.61 -19.86 5.58
C ALA A 95 -1.65 -19.42 4.48
N VAL A 96 -0.76 -18.46 4.79
CA VAL A 96 0.27 -18.00 3.84
C VAL A 96 1.30 -19.09 3.60
N GLN A 97 1.75 -19.79 4.64
CA GLN A 97 2.67 -20.91 4.49
C GLN A 97 2.06 -22.07 3.68
N ALA A 98 0.77 -22.33 3.83
CA ALA A 98 0.09 -23.38 3.08
C ALA A 98 -0.01 -23.07 1.57
N VAL A 99 -0.12 -21.79 1.20
CA VAL A 99 -0.23 -21.36 -0.20
C VAL A 99 1.15 -21.16 -0.85
N TYR A 100 2.06 -20.48 -0.16
CA TYR A 100 3.35 -20.06 -0.72
C TYR A 100 4.52 -20.94 -0.31
N GLY A 101 4.28 -21.90 0.58
CA GLY A 101 5.34 -22.65 1.24
C GLY A 101 6.07 -21.82 2.30
N PRO A 102 7.11 -22.40 2.94
CA PRO A 102 7.97 -21.66 3.84
C PRO A 102 8.76 -20.60 3.06
N VAL A 103 8.73 -19.36 3.55
CA VAL A 103 9.54 -18.25 3.04
C VAL A 103 10.26 -17.62 4.24
N THR A 104 11.57 -17.40 4.11
CA THR A 104 12.36 -16.74 5.15
C THR A 104 12.32 -15.22 4.97
N GLU A 105 12.71 -14.47 5.99
CA GLU A 105 12.85 -13.00 5.92
C GLU A 105 13.75 -12.59 4.75
N GLU A 106 14.88 -13.28 4.62
CA GLU A 106 15.88 -13.08 3.58
C GLU A 106 15.32 -13.37 2.18
N GLU A 107 14.60 -14.49 2.02
CA GLU A 107 13.98 -14.87 0.76
C GLU A 107 12.87 -13.89 0.36
N SER A 108 12.06 -13.44 1.33
CA SER A 108 11.04 -12.40 1.11
C SER A 108 11.68 -11.12 0.59
N ALA A 109 12.73 -10.63 1.27
CA ALA A 109 13.44 -9.42 0.86
C ALA A 109 14.09 -9.59 -0.53
N ARG A 110 14.71 -10.74 -0.79
CA ARG A 110 15.32 -11.05 -2.09
C ARG A 110 14.31 -11.00 -3.22
N ARG A 111 13.11 -11.57 -3.05
CA ARG A 111 12.06 -11.55 -4.08
C ARG A 111 11.62 -10.13 -4.42
N ILE A 112 11.46 -9.27 -3.41
CA ILE A 112 11.14 -7.85 -3.60
C ILE A 112 12.25 -7.15 -4.40
N VAL A 113 13.52 -7.37 -4.04
CA VAL A 113 14.67 -6.79 -4.74
C VAL A 113 14.76 -7.25 -6.20
N GLU A 114 14.59 -8.55 -6.47
CA GLU A 114 14.63 -9.06 -7.86
C GLU A 114 13.46 -8.56 -8.70
N ALA A 115 12.26 -8.42 -8.11
CA ALA A 115 11.12 -7.80 -8.79
C ALA A 115 11.41 -6.32 -9.11
N ALA A 116 11.99 -5.57 -8.17
CA ALA A 116 12.35 -4.18 -8.37
C ALA A 116 13.39 -3.96 -9.46
N ARG A 117 14.40 -4.83 -9.57
CA ARG A 117 15.43 -4.75 -10.63
C ARG A 117 14.90 -4.86 -12.06
N ARG A 118 13.70 -5.42 -12.22
CA ARG A 118 13.05 -5.55 -13.53
C ARG A 118 12.29 -4.30 -13.97
N VAL A 119 12.15 -3.29 -13.10
CA VAL A 119 11.52 -2.02 -13.45
C VAL A 119 12.52 -1.16 -14.22
N PRO A 120 12.18 -0.65 -15.42
CA PRO A 120 13.04 0.29 -16.14
C PRO A 120 13.42 1.51 -15.27
N ASN A 121 14.64 2.02 -15.45
CA ASN A 121 15.17 3.11 -14.62
C ASN A 121 14.45 4.45 -14.84
N ASP A 122 13.86 4.64 -16.02
CA ASP A 122 13.10 5.81 -16.44
C ASP A 122 11.61 5.71 -16.10
N TRP A 123 11.16 4.60 -15.49
CA TRP A 123 9.78 4.42 -15.04
C TRP A 123 9.69 4.62 -13.54
N PRO A 124 8.62 5.25 -13.02
CA PRO A 124 8.39 5.28 -11.58
C PRO A 124 8.30 3.85 -10.99
N LEU A 125 8.98 3.63 -9.87
CA LEU A 125 8.92 2.40 -9.08
C LEU A 125 8.17 2.65 -7.78
N VAL A 126 7.02 1.98 -7.67
CA VAL A 126 6.20 1.96 -6.46
C VAL A 126 6.32 0.60 -5.79
N VAL A 127 6.64 0.57 -4.50
CA VAL A 127 6.51 -0.64 -3.68
C VAL A 127 5.15 -0.62 -3.00
N LEU A 128 4.37 -1.69 -3.17
CA LEU A 128 3.03 -1.83 -2.61
C LEU A 128 3.04 -2.89 -1.51
N ALA A 129 2.66 -2.51 -0.29
CA ALA A 129 2.64 -3.41 0.86
C ALA A 129 1.31 -3.29 1.62
N HIS A 130 0.96 -4.31 2.40
CA HIS A 130 -0.13 -4.14 3.36
C HIS A 130 0.37 -3.44 4.62
N CYS A 131 1.48 -3.89 5.19
CA CYS A 131 2.15 -3.22 6.32
C CYS A 131 3.38 -2.44 5.83
N GLY A 132 3.64 -1.28 6.42
CA GLY A 132 4.85 -0.49 6.11
C GLY A 132 6.13 -1.12 6.68
N PRO A 133 7.32 -0.64 6.30
CA PRO A 133 8.58 -1.18 6.78
C PRO A 133 8.86 -0.85 8.24
N THR A 134 9.62 -1.71 8.92
CA THR A 134 10.25 -1.36 10.21
C THR A 134 11.17 -0.14 10.03
N GLY A 135 11.28 0.69 11.07
CA GLY A 135 12.04 1.94 11.10
C GLY A 135 11.14 3.19 11.08
N LEU A 136 9.83 3.02 10.93
CA LEU A 136 8.83 4.09 10.88
C LEU A 136 7.83 4.04 12.04
N GLY A 137 8.14 3.33 13.13
CA GLY A 137 7.22 3.09 14.25
C GLY A 137 7.74 3.49 15.63
N SER A 138 8.47 4.60 15.76
CA SER A 138 9.05 5.04 17.03
C SER A 138 8.01 5.41 18.11
N GLU A 139 6.87 5.96 17.71
CA GLU A 139 5.77 6.38 18.58
C GLU A 139 4.45 5.77 18.12
N ALA A 140 3.42 5.73 18.98
CA ALA A 140 2.09 5.24 18.60
C ALA A 140 1.51 5.95 17.38
N SER A 141 1.80 7.24 17.21
CA SER A 141 1.37 8.08 16.09
C SER A 141 2.28 8.02 14.86
N SER A 142 3.41 7.30 14.91
CA SER A 142 4.30 7.13 13.75
C SER A 142 3.64 6.26 12.67
N PRO A 143 4.04 6.34 11.38
CA PRO A 143 3.38 5.60 10.30
C PRO A 143 3.22 4.09 10.54
N CYS A 144 4.18 3.46 11.22
CA CYS A 144 4.19 2.04 11.54
C CYS A 144 4.16 1.75 13.06
N GLY A 145 3.72 2.68 13.90
CA GLY A 145 3.77 2.53 15.35
C GLY A 145 2.53 1.90 15.97
N ARG A 146 2.69 0.84 16.77
CA ARG A 146 1.54 0.18 17.43
C ARG A 146 0.88 1.09 18.46
N ASP A 147 -0.44 1.27 18.35
CA ASP A 147 -1.26 2.12 19.23
C ASP A 147 -2.24 1.32 20.13
N TRP A 148 -2.43 0.03 19.89
CA TRP A 148 -3.40 -0.77 20.63
C TRP A 148 -2.86 -1.48 21.89
N LYS A 149 -1.57 -1.30 22.20
CA LYS A 149 -0.92 -1.88 23.39
C LYS A 149 0.34 -1.10 23.77
N ASN A 150 0.46 -0.80 25.08
CA ASN A 150 1.64 -0.15 25.67
C ASN A 150 2.76 -1.15 26.01
N PRO A 151 4.05 -0.74 25.90
CA PRO A 151 4.49 0.48 25.23
C PRO A 151 4.24 0.43 23.71
N ALA A 152 4.17 1.60 23.09
CA ALA A 152 4.23 1.72 21.63
C ALA A 152 5.56 1.13 21.16
N ILE A 153 5.49 0.37 20.06
CA ILE A 153 6.67 -0.23 19.43
C ILE A 153 6.50 -0.20 17.93
N ASP A 154 7.63 -0.31 17.23
CA ASP A 154 7.62 -0.45 15.78
C ASP A 154 6.91 -1.74 15.37
N TRP A 155 5.90 -1.57 14.51
CA TRP A 155 5.03 -2.65 14.02
C TRP A 155 5.20 -2.87 12.52
N GLY A 156 6.25 -2.32 11.90
CA GLY A 156 6.51 -2.51 10.48
C GLY A 156 7.11 -3.89 10.15
N ASP A 157 7.21 -4.16 8.85
CA ASP A 157 7.79 -5.36 8.25
C ASP A 157 9.30 -5.24 8.12
N ARG A 158 10.04 -6.19 8.71
CA ARG A 158 11.51 -6.19 8.66
C ARG A 158 12.06 -6.63 7.31
N ASP A 159 11.42 -7.59 6.65
CA ASP A 159 11.79 -8.03 5.30
C ASP A 159 11.61 -6.93 4.25
N LEU A 160 10.56 -6.10 4.40
CA LEU A 160 10.37 -4.92 3.57
C LEU A 160 11.46 -3.87 3.81
N ALA A 161 11.79 -3.58 5.07
CA ALA A 161 12.88 -2.66 5.40
C ALA A 161 14.23 -3.16 4.81
N LEU A 162 14.51 -4.46 4.94
CA LEU A 162 15.70 -5.10 4.38
C LEU A 162 15.75 -5.00 2.85
N ALA A 163 14.62 -5.23 2.17
CA ALA A 163 14.52 -5.10 0.72
C ALA A 163 14.79 -3.66 0.27
N LEU A 164 14.14 -2.68 0.92
CA LEU A 164 14.28 -1.26 0.59
C LEU A 164 15.72 -0.78 0.78
N GLU A 165 16.41 -1.24 1.83
CA GLU A 165 17.83 -0.94 2.02
C GLU A 165 18.68 -1.45 0.84
N ARG A 166 18.51 -2.73 0.46
CA ARG A 166 19.25 -3.35 -0.65
C ARG A 166 18.92 -2.76 -2.01
N MET A 167 17.70 -2.23 -2.16
CA MET A 167 17.26 -1.54 -3.37
C MET A 167 18.02 -0.23 -3.62
N LYS A 168 18.48 0.47 -2.57
CA LYS A 168 19.13 1.79 -2.67
C LYS A 168 20.32 1.82 -3.64
N GLU A 169 21.08 0.73 -3.73
CA GLU A 169 22.28 0.65 -4.57
C GLU A 169 22.01 0.48 -6.06
N ARG A 170 20.83 -0.05 -6.45
CA ARG A 170 20.56 -0.46 -7.83
C ARG A 170 19.29 0.16 -8.41
N ARG A 171 18.19 0.08 -7.67
CA ARG A 171 16.88 0.64 -8.06
C ARG A 171 16.11 0.99 -6.81
N ARG A 172 16.32 2.20 -6.29
CA ARG A 172 15.59 2.75 -5.14
C ARG A 172 14.09 2.85 -5.47
N ALA A 173 13.21 2.72 -4.48
CA ALA A 173 11.81 3.06 -4.68
C ALA A 173 11.62 4.57 -4.80
N ASP A 174 10.71 4.99 -5.67
CA ASP A 174 10.29 6.39 -5.73
C ASP A 174 9.18 6.64 -4.71
N LEU A 175 8.33 5.62 -4.49
CA LEU A 175 7.25 5.62 -3.52
C LEU A 175 7.06 4.24 -2.88
N VAL A 176 6.77 4.21 -1.58
CA VAL A 176 6.29 3.04 -0.85
C VAL A 176 4.89 3.33 -0.33
N VAL A 177 3.90 2.58 -0.83
CA VAL A 177 2.49 2.70 -0.44
C VAL A 177 2.13 1.51 0.43
N PHE A 178 1.57 1.77 1.61
CA PHE A 178 1.14 0.72 2.53
C PHE A 178 -0.14 1.08 3.27
N GLY A 179 -0.67 0.15 4.06
CA GLY A 179 -1.86 0.33 4.88
C GLY A 179 -1.66 -0.20 6.31
N HIS A 180 -2.57 -1.07 6.74
CA HIS A 180 -2.63 -1.73 8.06
C HIS A 180 -2.85 -0.78 9.25
N MET A 181 -1.92 0.15 9.47
CA MET A 181 -1.96 1.07 10.61
C MET A 181 -2.96 2.20 10.35
N HIS A 182 -4.14 2.15 10.96
CA HIS A 182 -5.20 3.13 10.67
C HIS A 182 -4.79 4.57 10.98
N HIS A 183 -5.32 5.53 10.21
CA HIS A 183 -5.07 6.97 10.40
C HIS A 183 -5.48 7.43 11.80
N HIS A 184 -6.72 7.15 12.20
CA HIS A 184 -7.18 7.42 13.56
C HIS A 184 -6.57 6.42 14.54
N LEU A 185 -5.95 6.94 15.61
CA LEU A 185 -5.37 6.10 16.65
C LEU A 185 -6.45 5.45 17.51
N ARG A 186 -6.19 4.20 17.92
CA ARG A 186 -7.13 3.43 18.72
C ARG A 186 -7.47 4.16 20.03
N GLY A 187 -8.75 4.16 20.39
CA GLY A 187 -9.21 4.75 21.66
C GLY A 187 -9.24 6.29 21.65
N GLY A 188 -9.25 6.93 20.48
CA GLY A 188 -9.36 8.39 20.37
C GLY A 188 -8.07 9.13 20.75
N GLN A 189 -6.92 8.48 20.56
CA GLN A 189 -5.61 9.03 20.95
C GLN A 189 -5.04 10.04 19.94
N GLY A 190 -5.82 10.43 18.93
CA GLY A 190 -5.44 11.41 17.91
C GLY A 190 -5.19 10.77 16.53
N GLU A 191 -4.38 11.45 15.73
CA GLU A 191 -4.08 11.05 14.34
C GLU A 191 -2.66 10.51 14.19
N ARG A 192 -2.51 9.57 13.28
CA ARG A 192 -1.24 9.01 12.83
C ARG A 192 -0.62 9.92 11.76
N SER A 193 0.70 10.08 11.81
CA SER A 193 1.44 10.59 10.64
C SER A 193 1.33 9.57 9.51
N THR A 194 0.78 9.99 8.38
CA THR A 194 0.53 9.12 7.23
C THR A 194 1.56 9.26 6.13
N PHE A 195 2.56 10.12 6.31
CA PHE A 195 3.58 10.41 5.32
C PHE A 195 4.97 10.48 5.95
N HIS A 196 5.97 9.98 5.24
CA HIS A 196 7.37 10.15 5.58
C HIS A 196 8.21 10.27 4.31
N ARG A 197 9.30 11.03 4.38
CA ARG A 197 10.32 11.09 3.33
C ARG A 197 11.66 10.75 3.95
N ASP A 198 12.32 9.72 3.43
CA ASP A 198 13.64 9.36 3.93
C ASP A 198 14.73 10.29 3.38
N ARG A 199 15.95 10.16 3.93
CA ARG A 199 17.11 10.96 3.51
C ARG A 199 17.56 10.67 2.07
N ALA A 200 17.21 9.51 1.53
CA ALA A 200 17.52 9.14 0.15
C ALA A 200 16.46 9.67 -0.84
N GLY A 201 15.40 10.30 -0.33
CA GLY A 201 14.33 10.91 -1.11
C GLY A 201 13.13 10.01 -1.39
N THR A 202 13.12 8.76 -0.92
CA THR A 202 11.98 7.85 -1.07
C THR A 202 10.79 8.39 -0.29
N LEU A 203 9.61 8.41 -0.91
CA LEU A 203 8.37 8.77 -0.24
C LEU A 203 7.67 7.54 0.33
N TYR A 204 7.06 7.69 1.49
CA TYR A 204 6.30 6.66 2.19
C TYR A 204 4.92 7.21 2.50
N VAL A 205 3.87 6.51 2.09
CA VAL A 205 2.50 6.92 2.38
C VAL A 205 1.66 5.75 2.90
N ASN A 206 1.01 6.00 4.02
CA ASN A 206 0.05 5.10 4.64
C ASN A 206 -1.37 5.47 4.16
N ALA A 207 -1.99 4.58 3.40
CA ALA A 207 -3.32 4.73 2.81
C ALA A 207 -4.46 4.13 3.65
N ALA A 208 -4.20 3.68 4.89
CA ALA A 208 -5.21 3.06 5.76
C ALA A 208 -6.16 4.06 6.45
N CYS A 209 -6.89 4.85 5.66
CA CYS A 209 -8.00 5.63 6.19
C CYS A 209 -9.16 4.70 6.54
N VAL A 210 -9.59 4.64 7.80
CA VAL A 210 -10.75 3.84 8.23
C VAL A 210 -11.58 4.68 9.21
N PRO A 211 -12.90 4.84 8.96
CA PRO A 211 -13.64 4.37 7.79
C PRO A 211 -13.22 5.07 6.48
N ARG A 212 -13.25 4.34 5.35
CA ARG A 212 -12.94 4.86 4.00
C ARG A 212 -14.08 5.69 3.39
N THR A 213 -15.16 5.84 4.14
CA THR A 213 -16.33 6.63 3.80
C THR A 213 -16.69 7.53 4.96
N GLY A 214 -17.14 8.73 4.65
CA GLY A 214 -17.54 9.73 5.63
C GLY A 214 -18.80 10.46 5.18
N LEU A 215 -19.17 11.50 5.92
CA LEU A 215 -20.23 12.42 5.55
C LEU A 215 -19.65 13.84 5.52
N ASP A 216 -20.09 14.67 4.58
CA ASP A 216 -19.79 16.10 4.61
C ASP A 216 -20.73 16.85 5.58
N ALA A 217 -20.55 18.16 5.71
CA ALA A 217 -21.33 18.99 6.64
C ALA A 217 -22.86 18.99 6.34
N SER A 218 -23.25 18.68 5.11
CA SER A 218 -24.66 18.52 4.70
C SER A 218 -25.20 17.10 4.90
N GLY A 219 -24.37 16.15 5.34
CA GLY A 219 -24.74 14.75 5.49
C GLY A 219 -24.63 13.94 4.19
N GLU A 220 -23.99 14.47 3.15
CA GLU A 220 -23.77 13.74 1.90
C GLU A 220 -22.56 12.80 2.03
N PRO A 221 -22.60 11.60 1.42
CA PRO A 221 -21.52 10.63 1.51
C PRO A 221 -20.23 11.14 0.85
N LEU A 222 -19.10 10.79 1.47
CA LEU A 222 -17.77 11.03 0.94
C LEU A 222 -16.98 9.72 0.86
N HIS A 223 -16.10 9.62 -0.11
CA HIS A 223 -15.18 8.48 -0.30
C HIS A 223 -13.73 8.96 -0.28
N HIS A 224 -12.92 8.34 0.56
CA HIS A 224 -11.50 8.64 0.68
C HIS A 224 -10.68 7.89 -0.38
N PHE A 225 -9.70 8.59 -0.95
CA PHE A 225 -8.62 8.03 -1.74
C PHE A 225 -7.29 8.68 -1.32
N THR A 226 -6.24 7.88 -1.25
CA THR A 226 -4.87 8.40 -1.31
C THR A 226 -4.51 8.60 -2.78
N TRP A 227 -4.19 9.84 -3.14
CA TRP A 227 -3.92 10.24 -4.51
C TRP A 227 -2.46 10.61 -4.69
N VAL A 228 -1.84 10.08 -5.75
CA VAL A 228 -0.45 10.33 -6.09
C VAL A 228 -0.35 10.68 -7.57
N GLU A 229 0.39 11.74 -7.86
CA GLU A 229 0.71 12.15 -9.23
C GLU A 229 2.22 12.02 -9.44
N PHE A 230 2.60 11.59 -10.63
CA PHE A 230 3.99 11.45 -11.05
C PHE A 230 4.25 12.29 -12.30
N GLU A 231 5.44 12.88 -12.37
CA GLU A 231 6.02 13.41 -13.59
C GLU A 231 7.32 12.64 -13.86
N GLY A 232 7.32 11.79 -14.89
CA GLY A 232 8.37 10.79 -15.07
C GLY A 232 8.49 9.89 -13.83
N THR A 233 9.69 9.81 -13.24
CA THR A 233 9.94 9.04 -12.01
C THR A 233 9.70 9.82 -10.72
N VAL A 234 9.34 11.10 -10.80
CA VAL A 234 9.23 12.00 -9.64
C VAL A 234 7.79 12.03 -9.14
N PRO A 235 7.49 11.61 -7.90
CA PRO A 235 6.17 11.86 -7.32
C PRO A 235 6.01 13.35 -7.06
N THR A 236 5.13 14.02 -7.78
CA THR A 236 4.92 15.48 -7.71
C THR A 236 3.82 15.87 -6.73
N LEU A 237 2.89 14.96 -6.44
CA LEU A 237 1.83 15.13 -5.45
C LEU A 237 1.62 13.84 -4.67
N VAL A 238 1.47 13.96 -3.35
CA VAL A 238 0.86 12.91 -2.50
C VAL A 238 -0.19 13.61 -1.64
N SER A 239 -1.43 13.11 -1.63
CA SER A 239 -2.51 13.71 -0.86
C SER A 239 -3.56 12.69 -0.41
N HIS A 240 -4.27 13.02 0.67
CA HIS A 240 -5.54 12.38 1.00
C HIS A 240 -6.67 13.22 0.42
N ARG A 241 -7.55 12.59 -0.35
CA ARG A 241 -8.66 13.25 -1.03
C ARG A 241 -9.98 12.61 -0.66
N TRP A 242 -10.99 13.44 -0.43
CA TRP A 242 -12.36 13.02 -0.17
C TRP A 242 -13.25 13.52 -1.29
N TYR A 243 -13.92 12.59 -1.94
CA TYR A 243 -14.75 12.86 -3.11
C TYR A 243 -16.20 12.53 -2.82
N ARG A 244 -17.11 13.32 -3.39
CA ARG A 244 -18.55 12.98 -3.45
C ARG A 244 -18.79 11.88 -4.49
N PRO A 245 -19.91 11.12 -4.42
CA PRO A 245 -20.16 10.01 -5.35
C PRO A 245 -20.14 10.39 -6.83
N GLN A 246 -20.45 11.65 -7.14
CA GLN A 246 -20.46 12.22 -8.49
C GLN A 246 -19.04 12.46 -9.04
N GLY A 247 -18.01 12.42 -8.19
CA GLY A 247 -16.61 12.61 -8.56
C GLY A 247 -16.03 13.97 -8.15
N ASP A 248 -16.83 14.85 -7.55
CA ASP A 248 -16.36 16.17 -7.10
C ASP A 248 -15.46 16.04 -5.88
N LEU A 249 -14.31 16.71 -5.91
CA LEU A 249 -13.39 16.79 -4.78
C LEU A 249 -13.98 17.71 -3.70
N ALA A 250 -14.27 17.16 -2.52
CA ALA A 250 -14.81 17.90 -1.39
C ALA A 250 -13.70 18.42 -0.46
N TYR A 251 -12.65 17.64 -0.25
CA TYR A 251 -11.53 18.00 0.62
C TYR A 251 -10.23 17.35 0.14
N GLU A 252 -9.13 18.09 0.22
CA GLU A 252 -7.77 17.62 -0.04
C GLU A 252 -6.85 17.99 1.12
N GLN A 253 -6.11 17.00 1.62
CA GLN A 253 -4.95 17.20 2.48
C GLN A 253 -3.69 16.87 1.68
N THR A 254 -2.96 17.89 1.25
CA THR A 254 -1.64 17.70 0.62
C THR A 254 -0.61 17.23 1.66
N LEU A 255 0.05 16.10 1.40
CA LEU A 255 1.15 15.55 2.20
C LEU A 255 2.51 15.89 1.59
N HIS A 256 2.58 15.90 0.26
CA HIS A 256 3.76 16.26 -0.52
C HIS A 256 3.34 17.00 -1.77
N ARG A 257 4.07 18.07 -2.11
CA ARG A 257 4.01 18.72 -3.41
C ARG A 257 5.43 19.09 -3.82
N ALA A 258 5.87 18.63 -4.98
CA ALA A 258 7.13 19.08 -5.55
C ALA A 258 6.99 20.56 -5.94
N GLY A 259 7.95 21.41 -5.54
CA GLY A 259 7.98 22.79 -6.01
C GLY A 259 8.24 22.81 -7.51
N VAL A 260 7.53 23.67 -8.25
CA VAL A 260 7.88 23.96 -9.65
C VAL A 260 9.31 24.46 -9.64
N GLN A 261 10.25 23.72 -10.23
CA GLN A 261 11.55 24.29 -10.56
C GLN A 261 11.27 25.34 -11.64
N GLY A 262 11.21 26.60 -11.24
CA GLY A 262 11.19 27.71 -12.17
C GLY A 262 12.44 27.59 -13.04
N GLY A 263 12.24 27.31 -14.32
CA GLY A 263 13.30 27.42 -15.31
C GLY A 263 13.81 28.85 -15.29
N THR A 264 15.09 29.01 -14.96
CA THR A 264 15.88 30.18 -15.32
C THR A 264 16.70 29.84 -16.54
#